data_AF-A0A0F2TKF9-F1
#
_entry.id   AF-A0A0F2TKF9-F1
#
_cell.length_a   1.000
_cell.length_b   1.000
_cell.length_c   1.000
_cell.angle_alpha   90.00
_cell.angle_beta   90.00
_cell.angle_gamma   90.00
#
_symmetry.space_group_name_H-M   'P 1'
#
loop_
_entity.id
_entity.type
_entity.pdbx_description
1 polymer ?
#
loop_
_entity_poly.entity_id
_entity_poly.type
_entity_poly.pdbx_seq_one_letter_code
_entity_poly.pdbx_strand_id
1 'polypeptide(L)'
;MPLHEPSPYEVLGIPLTAGVREINAAVGRATKAGRYTRQQVQEAAALLRAPDRRLEADLQQPLPPEPVDQAAELLAPALAEPLLTIERPAQPPAAALLALHRAELAADFADPAPAGVDPEPPVPARYAADLSVLPQIEVPE
;
A
#
# COMPACT_ATOMS: atom_id res chain seq x y z
N MET A 1 1.05 5.16 -8.10
CA MET A 1 0.77 5.53 -6.70
C MET A 1 0.99 7.02 -6.56
N PRO A 2 -0.01 7.83 -6.13
CA PRO A 2 0.23 9.25 -5.88
C PRO A 2 1.25 9.39 -4.74
N LEU A 3 2.17 10.35 -4.88
CA LEU A 3 3.13 10.69 -3.84
C LEU A 3 2.37 11.30 -2.66
N HIS A 4 2.64 10.81 -1.45
CA HIS A 4 2.08 11.38 -0.23
C HIS A 4 2.51 12.85 -0.12
N GLU A 5 1.54 13.77 -0.11
CA GLU A 5 1.84 15.18 0.13
C GLU A 5 2.26 15.34 1.61
N PRO A 6 3.41 15.94 1.89
CA PRO A 6 3.95 16.03 3.25
C PRO A 6 3.06 16.93 4.10
N SER A 7 2.77 16.49 5.33
CA SER A 7 1.98 17.29 6.25
C SER A 7 2.72 18.59 6.66
N PRO A 8 2.02 19.67 7.04
CA PRO A 8 2.67 20.88 7.56
C PRO A 8 3.56 20.63 8.78
N TYR A 9 3.21 19.61 9.58
CA TYR A 9 3.99 19.14 10.73
C TYR A 9 5.30 18.47 10.32
N GLU A 10 5.28 17.66 9.27
CA GLU A 10 6.49 17.05 8.68
C GLU A 10 7.40 18.10 8.04
N VAL A 11 6.81 19.08 7.34
CA VAL A 11 7.57 20.17 6.72
C VAL A 11 8.36 20.96 7.76
N LEU A 12 7.79 21.18 8.95
CA LEU A 12 8.46 21.87 10.06
C LEU A 12 9.24 20.94 11.01
N GLY A 13 8.99 19.62 10.96
CA GLY A 13 9.57 18.64 11.87
C GLY A 13 9.14 18.84 13.32
N ILE A 14 7.86 19.09 13.56
CA ILE A 14 7.29 19.35 14.89
C ILE A 14 6.08 18.43 15.16
N PRO A 15 5.77 18.10 16.43
CA PRO A 15 4.60 17.29 16.76
C PRO A 15 3.28 18.04 16.55
N LEU A 16 2.16 17.31 16.43
CA LEU A 16 0.80 17.89 16.37
C LEU A 16 0.46 18.74 17.60
N THR A 17 1.07 18.47 18.74
CA THR A 17 0.86 19.22 19.99
C THR A 17 1.63 20.54 20.05
N ALA A 18 2.43 20.86 19.02
CA ALA A 18 3.34 21.99 19.07
C ALA A 18 2.62 23.34 19.20
N GLY A 19 3.13 24.20 20.08
CA GLY A 19 2.63 25.55 20.29
C GLY A 19 3.20 26.57 19.29
N VAL A 20 2.60 27.76 19.24
CA VAL A 20 3.01 28.86 18.33
C VAL A 20 4.50 29.23 18.48
N ARG A 21 5.04 29.18 19.70
CA ARG A 21 6.47 29.45 19.96
C ARG A 21 7.38 28.42 19.31
N GLU A 22 7.00 27.15 19.36
CA GLU A 22 7.75 26.03 18.80
C GLU A 22 7.70 26.04 17.27
N ILE A 23 6.54 26.37 16.71
CA ILE A 23 6.35 26.61 15.26
C ILE A 23 7.34 27.68 14.79
N ASN A 24 7.40 28.83 15.47
CA ASN A 24 8.30 29.92 15.10
C ASN A 24 9.78 29.54 15.17
N ALA A 25 10.18 28.78 16.19
CA ALA A 25 11.54 28.28 16.33
C ALA A 25 11.89 27.24 15.24
N ALA A 26 10.91 26.45 14.81
CA ALA A 26 11.11 25.38 13.83
C ALA A 26 11.38 25.89 12.40
N VAL A 27 10.78 27.03 12.00
CA VAL A 27 10.97 27.63 10.66
C VAL A 27 12.45 27.78 10.29
N GLY A 28 13.26 28.30 11.22
CA GLY A 28 14.68 28.50 10.99
C GLY A 28 15.46 27.19 10.86
N ARG A 29 15.06 26.15 11.61
CA ARG A 29 15.66 24.80 11.54
C ARG A 29 15.27 24.08 10.25
N ALA A 30 14.00 24.10 9.89
CA ALA A 30 13.48 23.50 8.67
C ALA A 30 14.10 24.13 7.40
N THR A 31 14.21 25.46 7.38
CA THR A 31 14.86 26.19 6.27
C THR A 31 16.34 25.82 6.12
N LYS A 32 17.06 25.62 7.24
CA LYS A 32 18.47 25.20 7.22
C LYS A 32 18.64 23.74 6.82
N ALA A 33 17.69 22.88 7.14
CA ALA A 33 17.72 21.47 6.78
C ALA A 33 17.59 21.23 5.27
N GLY A 34 16.99 22.17 4.53
CA GLY A 34 16.96 22.15 3.06
C GLY A 34 16.14 21.02 2.43
N ARG A 35 15.35 20.28 3.22
CA ARG A 35 14.48 19.19 2.74
C ARG A 35 13.29 19.70 1.93
N TYR A 36 12.82 20.91 2.23
CA TYR A 36 11.69 21.57 1.58
C TYR A 36 12.10 22.97 1.11
N THR A 37 11.38 23.51 0.14
CA THR A 37 11.61 24.88 -0.34
C THR A 37 11.27 25.91 0.74
N ARG A 38 11.90 27.08 0.68
CA ARG A 38 11.57 28.19 1.61
C ARG A 38 10.09 28.54 1.59
N GLN A 39 9.46 28.50 0.41
CA GLN A 39 8.04 28.79 0.26
C GLN A 39 7.19 27.77 1.01
N GLN A 40 7.43 26.47 0.81
CA GLN A 40 6.72 25.40 1.53
C GLN A 40 6.86 25.53 3.06
N VAL A 41 8.06 25.86 3.55
CA VAL A 41 8.29 26.04 4.99
C VAL A 41 7.48 27.22 5.54
N GLN A 42 7.40 28.34 4.81
CA GLN A 42 6.64 29.51 5.24
C GLN A 42 5.13 29.29 5.14
N GLU A 43 4.65 28.59 4.10
CA GLU A 43 3.25 28.22 3.93
C GLU A 43 2.79 27.28 5.06
N ALA A 44 3.57 26.25 5.37
CA ALA A 44 3.30 25.36 6.49
C ALA A 44 3.26 26.11 7.82
N ALA A 45 4.20 27.02 8.07
CA ALA A 45 4.20 27.84 9.28
C ALA A 45 3.03 28.82 9.36
N ALA A 46 2.62 29.41 8.23
CA ALA A 46 1.47 30.31 8.17
C ALA A 46 0.16 29.56 8.45
N LEU A 47 0.01 28.36 7.89
CA LEU A 47 -1.14 27.49 8.12
C LEU A 47 -1.26 27.13 9.60
N LEU A 48 -0.17 26.65 10.22
CA LEU A 48 -0.18 26.17 11.61
C LEU A 48 -0.30 27.29 12.66
N ARG A 49 -0.03 28.54 12.30
CA ARG A 49 -0.23 29.70 13.19
C ARG A 49 -1.70 30.15 13.27
N ALA A 50 -2.50 29.85 12.24
CA ALA A 50 -3.91 30.19 12.21
C ALA A 50 -4.72 29.07 12.87
N PRO A 51 -5.37 29.30 14.02
CA PRO A 51 -6.04 28.24 14.77
C PRO A 51 -7.15 27.55 13.97
N ASP A 52 -7.96 28.32 13.25
CA ASP A 52 -9.08 27.78 12.46
C ASP A 52 -8.57 26.91 11.30
N ARG A 53 -7.55 27.40 10.57
CA ARG A 53 -6.93 26.65 9.45
C ARG A 53 -6.14 25.43 9.91
N ARG A 54 -5.54 25.51 11.09
CA ARG A 54 -4.86 24.38 11.72
C ARG A 54 -5.86 23.28 12.05
N LEU A 55 -6.99 23.63 12.65
CA LEU A 55 -8.06 22.68 12.94
C LEU A 55 -8.59 22.02 11.66
N GLU A 56 -8.85 22.80 10.61
CA GLU A 56 -9.27 22.28 9.31
C GLU A 56 -8.26 21.29 8.72
N ALA A 57 -6.96 21.60 8.79
CA ALA A 57 -5.91 20.72 8.31
C ALA A 57 -5.74 19.46 9.18
N ASP A 58 -5.94 19.58 10.50
CA ASP A 58 -5.90 18.45 11.43
C ASP A 58 -7.05 17.47 11.16
N LEU A 59 -8.24 17.97 10.81
CA LEU A 59 -9.41 17.15 10.46
C LEU A 59 -9.25 16.41 9.13
N GLN A 60 -8.51 16.98 8.18
CA GLN A 60 -8.26 16.37 6.87
C GLN A 60 -7.15 15.32 6.91
N GLN A 61 -6.29 15.34 7.94
CA GLN A 61 -5.23 14.36 8.08
C GLN A 61 -5.80 13.08 8.69
N PRO A 62 -5.54 11.91 8.08
CA PRO A 62 -5.83 10.65 8.73
C PRO A 62 -5.04 10.61 10.04
N LEU A 63 -5.70 10.30 11.16
CA LEU A 63 -5.01 10.14 12.42
C LEU A 63 -3.85 9.15 12.23
N PRO A 64 -2.64 9.49 12.70
CA PRO A 64 -1.59 8.48 12.74
C PRO A 64 -2.13 7.29 13.54
N PRO A 65 -1.88 6.05 13.10
CA PRO A 65 -2.30 4.89 13.86
C PRO A 65 -1.75 5.05 15.28
N GLU A 66 -2.62 4.88 16.28
CA GLU A 66 -2.18 4.95 17.67
C GLU A 66 -0.99 4.00 17.82
N PRO A 67 0.14 4.46 18.40
CA PRO A 67 1.21 3.55 18.74
C PRO A 67 0.60 2.55 19.72
N VAL A 68 0.39 1.32 19.25
CA VAL A 68 -0.03 0.23 20.13
C VAL A 68 1.17 -0.01 21.04
N ASP A 69 1.15 0.63 22.21
CA ASP A 69 2.05 0.28 23.29
C ASP A 69 1.99 -1.23 23.45
N GLN A 70 3.15 -1.88 23.60
CA GLN A 70 3.28 -3.33 23.68
C GLN A 70 3.10 -4.09 22.35
N ALA A 71 3.01 -3.45 21.17
CA ALA A 71 3.03 -4.19 19.89
C ALA A 71 4.23 -5.15 19.78
N ALA A 72 5.40 -4.73 20.27
CA ALA A 72 6.58 -5.57 20.33
C ALA A 72 6.42 -6.75 21.32
N GLU A 73 5.74 -6.55 22.45
CA GLU A 73 5.47 -7.61 23.44
C GLU A 73 4.38 -8.58 22.96
N LEU A 74 3.36 -8.08 22.26
CA LEU A 74 2.31 -8.87 21.63
C LEU A 74 2.85 -9.73 20.48
N LEU A 75 3.85 -9.22 19.74
CA LEU A 75 4.50 -9.93 18.65
C LEU A 75 5.68 -10.79 19.12
N ALA A 76 6.20 -10.60 20.34
CA ALA A 76 7.32 -11.39 20.87
C ALA A 76 7.10 -12.91 20.84
N PRO A 77 5.90 -13.44 21.17
CA PRO A 77 5.63 -14.88 21.06
C PRO A 77 5.63 -15.38 19.62
N ALA A 78 5.13 -14.57 18.68
CA ALA A 78 5.08 -14.92 17.25
C ALA A 78 6.47 -14.82 16.57
N LEU A 79 7.36 -13.98 17.10
CA LEU A 79 8.75 -13.82 16.63
C LEU A 79 9.71 -14.83 17.28
N ALA A 80 9.26 -15.60 18.29
CA ALA A 80 10.07 -16.64 18.92
C ALA A 80 10.37 -17.81 17.97
N GLU A 81 9.50 -18.01 16.97
CA GLU A 81 9.68 -18.98 15.90
C GLU A 81 9.92 -18.25 14.57
N PRO A 82 10.69 -18.84 13.64
CA PRO A 82 10.88 -18.25 12.32
C PRO A 82 9.51 -18.17 11.61
N LEU A 83 8.99 -16.95 11.48
CA LEU A 83 7.68 -16.65 10.89
C LEU A 83 7.45 -17.31 9.53
N LEU A 84 8.52 -17.53 8.77
CA LEU A 84 8.53 -18.26 7.51
C LEU A 84 9.87 -19.00 7.36
N THR A 85 9.88 -20.31 7.63
CA THR A 85 10.87 -21.20 7.03
C THR A 85 10.57 -21.29 5.54
N ILE A 86 11.28 -20.48 4.73
CA ILE A 86 11.27 -20.67 3.28
C ILE A 86 11.99 -21.99 3.03
N GLU A 87 11.23 -23.08 2.95
CA GLU A 87 11.73 -24.31 2.35
C GLU A 87 12.14 -23.96 0.92
N ARG A 88 13.45 -23.91 0.68
CA ARG A 88 13.97 -23.88 -0.69
C ARG A 88 14.05 -25.33 -1.13
N PRO A 89 13.06 -25.83 -1.92
CA PRO A 89 13.21 -27.15 -2.50
C PRO A 89 14.52 -27.19 -3.29
N ALA A 90 15.20 -28.33 -3.25
CA ALA A 90 16.42 -28.52 -4.01
C ALA A 90 16.13 -28.22 -5.48
N GLN A 91 16.93 -27.33 -6.07
CA GLN A 91 16.81 -27.05 -7.50
C GLN A 91 17.11 -28.35 -8.27
N PRO A 92 16.29 -28.71 -9.27
CA PRO A 92 16.60 -29.85 -10.12
C PRO A 92 17.98 -29.65 -10.77
N PRO A 93 18.77 -30.72 -10.96
CA PRO A 93 20.07 -30.61 -11.62
C PRO A 93 19.88 -30.04 -13.03
N ALA A 94 20.86 -29.29 -13.53
CA ALA A 94 20.77 -28.63 -14.84
C ALA A 94 20.42 -29.59 -15.99
N ALA A 95 20.85 -30.86 -15.89
CA ALA A 95 20.52 -31.90 -16.86
C ALA A 95 19.03 -32.31 -16.87
N ALA A 96 18.27 -32.00 -15.81
CA ALA A 96 16.83 -32.24 -15.71
C ALA A 96 15.99 -31.02 -16.14
N LEU A 97 16.63 -29.91 -16.50
CA LEU A 97 15.96 -28.72 -17.01
C LEU A 97 15.88 -28.78 -18.54
N LEU A 98 14.67 -28.76 -19.08
CA LEU A 98 14.44 -28.47 -20.50
C LEU A 98 14.42 -26.95 -20.68
N ALA A 99 15.45 -26.41 -21.33
CA ALA A 99 15.47 -25.02 -21.74
C ALA A 99 14.79 -24.91 -23.11
N LEU A 100 13.54 -24.46 -23.14
CA LEU A 100 12.83 -24.18 -24.38
C LEU A 100 13.20 -22.78 -24.87
N HIS A 101 13.74 -22.66 -26.08
CA HIS A 101 14.00 -21.35 -26.66
C HIS A 101 12.68 -20.75 -27.14
N ARG A 102 12.39 -19.49 -26.78
CA ARG A 102 11.11 -18.82 -27.13
C ARG A 102 10.81 -18.87 -28.64
N ALA A 103 11.85 -18.88 -29.48
CA ALA A 103 11.69 -18.97 -30.94
C ALA A 103 11.22 -20.36 -31.42
N GLU A 104 11.60 -21.44 -30.72
CA GLU A 104 11.18 -22.81 -31.04
C GLU A 104 9.72 -23.00 -30.66
N LEU A 105 9.35 -22.52 -29.46
CA LEU A 105 7.99 -22.55 -28.95
C LEU A 105 7.02 -21.71 -29.80
N ALA A 106 7.46 -20.57 -30.35
CA ALA A 106 6.60 -19.73 -31.18
C ALA A 106 6.23 -20.36 -32.52
N ALA A 107 7.04 -21.29 -33.04
CA ALA A 107 6.76 -21.98 -34.29
C ALA A 107 5.63 -23.01 -34.13
N ASP A 108 5.59 -23.70 -33.00
CA ASP A 108 4.56 -24.73 -32.70
C ASP A 108 3.16 -24.12 -32.47
N PHE A 109 3.10 -22.83 -32.13
CA PHE A 109 1.86 -22.07 -31.91
C PHE A 109 1.59 -21.04 -33.04
N ALA A 110 2.34 -21.12 -34.14
CA ALA A 110 2.16 -20.23 -35.29
C ALA A 110 0.89 -20.55 -36.08
N ASP A 111 0.47 -21.82 -36.07
CA ASP A 111 -0.81 -22.20 -36.65
C ASP A 111 -1.94 -21.66 -35.76
N PRO A 112 -2.89 -20.89 -36.33
CA PRO A 112 -4.05 -20.46 -35.56
C PRO A 112 -4.74 -21.70 -35.02
N ALA A 113 -5.08 -21.68 -33.72
CA ALA A 113 -5.92 -22.72 -33.12
C ALA A 113 -7.10 -22.96 -34.06
N PRO A 114 -7.44 -24.22 -34.41
CA PRO A 114 -8.61 -24.48 -35.22
C PRO A 114 -9.77 -23.73 -34.56
N ALA A 115 -10.50 -22.95 -35.35
CA ALA A 115 -11.73 -22.28 -34.90
C ALA A 115 -12.77 -23.37 -34.59
N GLY A 116 -12.56 -24.05 -33.48
CA GLY A 116 -13.34 -25.16 -32.99
C GLY A 116 -14.56 -24.62 -32.31
N VAL A 117 -15.69 -24.80 -32.98
CA VAL A 117 -17.05 -24.72 -32.43
C VAL A 117 -17.28 -25.89 -31.48
N ASP A 118 -16.34 -26.16 -30.57
CA ASP A 118 -16.54 -27.17 -29.55
C ASP A 118 -17.37 -26.55 -28.43
N PRO A 119 -18.52 -27.16 -28.07
CA PRO A 119 -19.32 -26.65 -26.97
C PRO A 119 -18.47 -26.66 -25.70
N GLU A 120 -18.48 -25.54 -24.96
CA GLU A 120 -17.86 -25.49 -23.64
C GLU A 120 -18.25 -26.74 -22.84
N PRO A 121 -17.29 -27.39 -22.15
CA PRO A 121 -17.62 -28.56 -21.35
C PRO A 121 -18.69 -28.16 -20.32
N PRO A 122 -19.77 -28.95 -20.18
CA PRO A 122 -20.89 -28.57 -19.32
C PRO A 122 -20.39 -28.37 -17.89
N VAL A 123 -20.57 -27.17 -17.36
CA VAL A 123 -20.23 -26.84 -15.98
C VAL A 123 -21.11 -27.71 -15.07
N PRO A 124 -20.53 -28.55 -14.18
CA PRO A 124 -21.31 -29.31 -13.22
C PRO A 124 -22.17 -28.37 -12.37
N ALA A 125 -23.45 -28.71 -12.14
CA ALA A 125 -24.43 -27.84 -11.50
C ALA A 125 -23.98 -27.21 -10.17
N ARG A 126 -23.10 -27.90 -9.42
CA ARG A 126 -22.51 -27.40 -8.16
C ARG A 126 -21.55 -26.19 -8.32
N TYR A 127 -21.14 -25.89 -9.55
CA TYR A 127 -20.26 -24.78 -9.92
C TYR A 127 -20.96 -23.81 -10.88
N ALA A 128 -22.25 -23.97 -11.13
CA ALA A 128 -23.02 -23.01 -11.89
C ALA A 128 -23.15 -21.72 -11.07
N ALA A 129 -22.78 -20.58 -11.65
CA ALA A 129 -22.97 -19.27 -11.03
C ALA A 129 -24.46 -18.91 -11.06
N ASP A 130 -25.22 -19.42 -10.09
CA ASP A 130 -26.61 -19.05 -9.87
C ASP A 130 -26.71 -17.86 -8.90
N LEU A 131 -27.89 -17.26 -8.82
CA LEU A 131 -28.16 -16.11 -7.93
C LEU A 131 -28.00 -16.45 -6.43
N SER A 132 -27.71 -17.72 -6.09
CA SER A 132 -27.44 -18.17 -4.73
C SER A 132 -26.07 -17.73 -4.21
N VAL A 133 -25.16 -17.33 -5.10
CA VAL A 133 -23.80 -16.86 -4.75
C VAL A 133 -23.77 -15.35 -4.45
N LEU A 134 -24.84 -14.61 -4.78
CA LEU A 134 -24.93 -13.19 -4.47
C LEU A 134 -25.46 -12.97 -3.05
N PRO A 135 -24.85 -12.09 -2.25
CA PRO A 135 -25.37 -11.73 -0.94
C PRO A 135 -26.77 -11.13 -1.08
N GLN A 136 -27.68 -11.46 -0.16
CA GLN A 136 -29.04 -10.93 -0.16
C GLN A 136 -28.99 -9.40 0.03
N ILE A 137 -29.47 -8.66 -0.97
CA ILE A 137 -29.65 -7.22 -0.90
C ILE A 137 -31.13 -6.98 -0.60
N GLU A 138 -31.45 -6.48 0.60
CA GLU A 138 -32.79 -6.01 0.92
C GLU A 138 -33.06 -4.72 0.15
N VAL A 139 -34.11 -4.70 -0.67
CA VAL A 139 -34.58 -3.49 -1.36
C VAL A 139 -35.64 -2.84 -0.47
N PRO A 140 -35.42 -1.61 0.03
CA PRO A 140 -36.42 -0.91 0.85
C PRO A 140 -37.60 -0.44 -0.02
N GLU A 141 -38.82 -0.53 0.52
CA GLU A 141 -40.05 0.05 -0.05
C GLU A 141 -40.06 1.59 0.00
#